data_AF-A0A536I624-F1
#
_entry.id   AF-A0A536I624-F1
#
_cell.length_a   1.000
_cell.length_b   1.000
_cell.length_c   1.000
_cell.angle_alpha   90.00
_cell.angle_beta   90.00
_cell.angle_gamma   90.00
#
_symmetry.space_group_name_H-M   'P 1'
#
loop_
_entity.id
_entity.type
_entity.pdbx_description
1 polymer ?
#
loop_
_entity_poly.entity_id
_entity_poly.type
_entity_poly.pdbx_seq_one_letter_code
_entity_poly.pdbx_strand_id
1 'polypeptide(L)'
;MADRDPAPKSRRHPHLRRTAECAAAAGSRGPGRVGPGSRAGAVRWRPKLLRPASAQAAVGPAAHGRRRLTASALHRVGQFWRHASARVTPAERATAARILGPELAPLYAQLPVNDQRHGLDVLDTVTRLDGQPGRLLQQAALLHDVGKGSARFSAVDRGLTVFLQAASPRILQAMLAVRPAFARRFEIYRDHARIGAETLHALGAHELADVVAEHHAADPIRDVTRHLKRADGRN
;
A
#
# COMPACT_ATOMS: atom_id res chain seq x y z
N MET A 1 58.40 0.32 30.28
CA MET A 1 58.31 0.50 31.74
C MET A 1 57.25 1.55 31.98
N ALA A 2 56.01 1.09 32.20
CA ALA A 2 54.81 1.92 32.27
C ALA A 2 54.57 2.36 33.72
N ASP A 3 54.15 3.61 33.91
CA ASP A 3 53.77 4.19 35.19
C ASP A 3 52.38 4.87 35.04
N ARG A 4 51.51 4.60 36.02
CA ARG A 4 50.29 5.30 36.50
C ARG A 4 48.94 5.17 35.76
N ASP A 5 48.05 4.46 36.47
CA ASP A 5 46.59 4.62 36.66
C ASP A 5 46.14 6.08 36.96
N PRO A 6 44.82 6.49 37.03
CA PRO A 6 43.64 5.68 37.41
C PRO A 6 42.28 5.97 36.72
N ALA A 7 41.31 5.10 37.02
CA ALA A 7 39.87 5.13 36.70
C ALA A 7 39.06 6.36 37.21
N PRO A 8 37.80 6.51 36.75
CA PRO A 8 36.72 6.90 37.67
C PRO A 8 35.36 6.17 37.50
N LYS A 9 34.95 5.54 38.61
CA LYS A 9 33.69 5.68 39.38
C LYS A 9 32.32 5.73 38.67
N SER A 10 31.55 4.69 39.00
CA SER A 10 30.09 4.58 39.02
C SER A 10 29.34 5.78 39.63
N ARG A 11 28.20 6.17 39.04
CA ARG A 11 27.12 6.87 39.77
C ARG A 11 25.74 6.31 39.37
N ARG A 12 24.97 6.05 40.43
CA ARG A 12 23.61 5.48 40.47
C ARG A 12 22.56 6.58 40.30
N HIS A 13 21.40 6.21 39.74
CA HIS A 13 20.08 6.82 39.99
C HIS A 13 19.82 6.97 41.50
N PRO A 14 19.08 7.99 41.99
CA PRO A 14 17.59 7.97 41.97
C PRO A 14 16.89 9.36 41.95
N HIS A 15 15.59 9.40 41.66
CA HIS A 15 14.53 9.87 42.59
C HIS A 15 13.15 10.08 41.91
N LEU A 16 12.16 9.39 42.48
CA LEU A 16 10.71 9.60 42.41
C LEU A 16 10.28 10.77 43.32
N ARG A 17 9.18 11.46 42.93
CA ARG A 17 8.07 12.06 43.75
C ARG A 17 7.21 12.91 42.77
N ARG A 18 5.91 12.69 42.48
CA ARG A 18 4.65 12.45 43.23
C ARG A 18 4.05 13.72 43.85
N THR A 19 2.96 14.22 43.24
CA THR A 19 1.79 15.00 43.77
C THR A 19 0.70 14.86 42.66
N ALA A 20 -0.53 14.31 42.80
CA ALA A 20 -1.70 14.63 43.67
C ALA A 20 -2.01 16.15 43.63
N GLU A 21 -3.21 16.69 43.39
CA GLU A 21 -4.59 16.29 43.68
C GLU A 21 -5.58 17.36 43.13
N CYS A 22 -6.89 17.00 43.03
CA CYS A 22 -8.11 17.84 43.06
C CYS A 22 -8.34 18.91 41.95
N ALA A 23 -9.57 19.18 41.46
CA ALA A 23 -10.88 19.14 42.10
C ALA A 23 -12.04 18.93 41.11
N ALA A 24 -13.11 18.31 41.61
CA ALA A 24 -14.44 18.28 41.03
C ALA A 24 -15.21 19.58 41.35
N ALA A 25 -16.14 19.98 40.48
CA ALA A 25 -17.29 20.79 40.87
C ALA A 25 -18.49 20.47 39.96
N ALA A 26 -19.50 19.85 40.57
CA ALA A 26 -20.84 19.68 40.05
C ALA A 26 -21.63 20.99 40.16
N GLY A 27 -22.61 21.19 39.28
CA GLY A 27 -23.51 22.34 39.31
C GLY A 27 -24.75 22.14 38.45
N SER A 28 -25.71 21.40 38.99
CA SER A 28 -27.09 21.21 38.51
C SER A 28 -27.93 22.51 38.54
N ARG A 29 -28.87 22.68 37.59
CA ARG A 29 -30.28 23.12 37.82
C ARG A 29 -31.06 23.20 36.49
N GLY A 30 -32.23 22.54 36.43
CA GLY A 30 -33.19 22.57 35.31
C GLY A 30 -34.17 23.75 35.39
N PRO A 31 -35.48 23.55 35.11
CA PRO A 31 -36.06 23.31 33.79
C PRO A 31 -37.06 24.42 33.40
N GLY A 32 -37.19 24.72 32.10
CA GLY A 32 -38.16 25.69 31.56
C GLY A 32 -39.21 25.02 30.68
N ARG A 33 -40.46 24.98 31.16
CA ARG A 33 -41.66 24.55 30.43
C ARG A 33 -42.01 25.55 29.32
N VAL A 34 -42.39 25.05 28.14
CA VAL A 34 -43.37 25.68 27.24
C VAL A 34 -44.15 24.58 26.52
N GLY A 35 -45.47 24.65 26.54
CA GLY A 35 -46.36 24.00 25.56
C GLY A 35 -47.38 25.04 25.08
N PRO A 36 -48.49 24.66 24.43
CA PRO A 36 -48.65 23.64 23.39
C PRO A 36 -49.25 24.26 22.10
N GLY A 37 -49.26 23.50 21.00
CA GLY A 37 -50.20 23.76 19.90
C GLY A 37 -49.67 23.47 18.50
N SER A 38 -50.05 22.32 17.94
CA SER A 38 -50.94 22.32 16.78
C SER A 38 -51.18 20.91 16.25
N ARG A 39 -52.44 20.73 15.87
CA ARG A 39 -53.07 19.56 15.26
C ARG A 39 -52.43 19.24 13.90
N ALA A 40 -52.36 17.96 13.55
CA ALA A 40 -52.89 17.42 12.28
C ALA A 40 -52.48 15.96 12.06
N GLY A 41 -53.43 15.14 11.59
CA GLY A 41 -53.14 14.08 10.63
C GLY A 41 -52.80 12.69 11.18
N ALA A 42 -53.78 12.02 11.78
CA ALA A 42 -53.74 10.57 11.91
C ALA A 42 -53.83 9.92 10.52
N VAL A 43 -52.68 9.58 9.91
CA VAL A 43 -52.61 8.74 8.72
C VAL A 43 -52.63 7.28 9.15
N ARG A 44 -53.81 6.67 8.98
CA ARG A 44 -54.11 5.27 9.27
C ARG A 44 -53.39 4.37 8.26
N TRP A 45 -52.25 3.81 8.64
CA TRP A 45 -51.58 2.77 7.87
C TRP A 45 -52.36 1.45 7.96
N ARG A 46 -52.94 1.00 6.84
CA ARG A 46 -53.51 -0.34 6.68
C ARG A 46 -52.45 -1.27 6.07
N PRO A 47 -52.11 -2.42 6.68
CA PRO A 47 -51.24 -3.39 6.04
C PRO A 47 -52.02 -4.13 4.95
N LYS A 48 -51.64 -3.94 3.69
CA LYS A 48 -52.10 -4.79 2.58
C LYS A 48 -51.30 -6.10 2.65
N LEU A 49 -51.95 -7.12 3.20
CA LEU A 49 -51.51 -8.52 3.10
C LEU A 49 -51.45 -8.91 1.62
N LEU A 50 -50.23 -8.98 1.07
CA LEU A 50 -49.98 -9.59 -0.23
C LEU A 50 -49.61 -11.06 0.00
N ARG A 51 -50.43 -11.93 -0.59
CA ARG A 51 -50.31 -13.39 -0.63
C ARG A 51 -48.95 -13.80 -1.22
N PRO A 52 -48.34 -14.90 -0.76
CA PRO A 52 -47.10 -15.39 -1.35
C PRO A 52 -47.38 -15.95 -2.75
N ALA A 53 -46.74 -15.37 -3.76
CA ALA A 53 -46.61 -15.99 -5.06
C ALA A 53 -45.50 -17.04 -4.98
N SER A 54 -45.88 -18.27 -5.32
CA SER A 54 -45.08 -19.48 -5.48
C SER A 54 -43.70 -19.26 -6.09
N ALA A 55 -42.66 -19.65 -5.34
CA ALA A 55 -41.30 -19.82 -5.84
C ALA A 55 -41.24 -21.08 -6.72
N GLN A 56 -41.35 -20.91 -8.04
CA GLN A 56 -40.86 -21.90 -8.98
C GLN A 56 -39.36 -21.68 -9.16
N ALA A 57 -38.59 -22.65 -8.66
CA ALA A 57 -37.18 -22.78 -8.89
C ALA A 57 -36.90 -22.97 -10.39
N ALA A 58 -36.35 -21.95 -11.03
CA ALA A 58 -35.64 -22.11 -12.29
C ALA A 58 -34.15 -22.21 -11.98
N VAL A 59 -33.66 -23.45 -11.89
CA VAL A 59 -32.23 -23.76 -11.96
C VAL A 59 -31.81 -23.50 -13.42
N GLY A 60 -31.45 -22.25 -13.71
CA GLY A 60 -30.77 -21.91 -14.96
C GLY A 60 -29.35 -22.46 -14.94
N PRO A 61 -28.78 -22.90 -16.09
CA PRO A 61 -27.43 -23.41 -16.12
C PRO A 61 -26.49 -22.28 -15.69
N ALA A 62 -25.59 -22.58 -14.75
CA ALA A 62 -24.52 -21.68 -14.35
C ALA A 62 -23.64 -21.42 -15.58
N ALA A 63 -24.00 -20.38 -16.33
CA ALA A 63 -23.20 -19.85 -17.41
C ALA A 63 -21.91 -19.30 -16.78
N HIS A 64 -20.88 -20.15 -16.76
CA HIS A 64 -19.51 -19.75 -16.49
C HIS A 64 -19.08 -18.88 -17.66
N GLY A 65 -19.50 -17.61 -17.61
CA GLY A 65 -19.06 -16.59 -18.55
C GLY A 65 -17.56 -16.43 -18.39
N ARG A 66 -16.79 -17.12 -19.24
CA ARG A 66 -15.37 -16.83 -19.45
C ARG A 66 -15.27 -15.37 -19.84
N ARG A 67 -14.99 -14.51 -18.86
CA ARG A 67 -14.64 -13.11 -19.11
C ARG A 67 -13.43 -13.12 -20.03
N ARG A 68 -13.59 -12.56 -21.23
CA ARG A 68 -12.46 -12.34 -22.14
C ARG A 68 -11.49 -11.42 -21.40
N LEU A 69 -10.26 -11.92 -21.18
CA LEU A 69 -9.17 -11.11 -20.66
C LEU A 69 -8.97 -9.95 -21.64
N THR A 70 -9.00 -8.71 -21.14
CA THR A 70 -8.72 -7.55 -22.00
C THR A 70 -7.25 -7.56 -22.39
N ALA A 71 -6.92 -7.02 -23.57
CA ALA A 71 -5.53 -6.94 -24.04
C ALA A 71 -4.59 -6.29 -23.01
N SER A 72 -5.08 -5.33 -22.21
CA SER A 72 -4.34 -4.69 -21.11
C SER A 72 -3.99 -5.64 -19.96
N ALA A 73 -4.84 -6.62 -19.66
CA ALA A 73 -4.56 -7.58 -18.60
C ALA A 73 -3.57 -8.66 -19.06
N LEU A 74 -3.70 -9.14 -20.30
CA LEU A 74 -2.75 -10.06 -20.90
C LEU A 74 -1.36 -9.43 -21.06
N HIS A 75 -1.31 -8.13 -21.40
CA HIS A 75 -0.08 -7.35 -21.43
C HIS A 75 0.60 -7.31 -20.06
N ARG A 76 -0.15 -7.04 -18.98
CA ARG A 76 0.39 -7.04 -17.60
C ARG A 76 0.92 -8.40 -17.15
N VAL A 77 0.29 -9.49 -17.57
CA VAL A 77 0.82 -10.84 -17.33
C VAL A 77 2.12 -11.06 -18.12
N GLY A 78 2.17 -10.66 -19.39
CA GLY A 78 3.39 -10.74 -20.21
C GLY A 78 4.55 -9.90 -19.67
N GLN A 79 4.28 -8.68 -19.21
CA GLN A 79 5.23 -7.80 -18.53
C GLN A 79 5.81 -8.48 -17.28
N PHE A 80 4.94 -9.02 -16.43
CA PHE A 80 5.35 -9.75 -15.24
C PHE A 80 6.31 -10.91 -15.55
N TRP A 81 6.02 -11.72 -16.58
CA TRP A 81 6.88 -12.87 -16.95
C TRP A 81 8.20 -12.46 -17.62
N ARG A 82 8.21 -11.37 -18.39
CA ARG A 82 9.42 -10.84 -19.02
C ARG A 82 10.42 -10.35 -17.96
N HIS A 83 9.94 -9.77 -16.87
CA HIS A 83 10.76 -9.30 -15.74
C HIS A 83 11.11 -10.40 -14.74
N ALA A 84 10.25 -11.40 -14.57
CA ALA A 84 10.49 -12.53 -13.68
C ALA A 84 11.63 -13.46 -14.15
N SER A 85 12.01 -13.41 -15.43
CA SER A 85 13.07 -14.25 -16.02
C SER A 85 14.41 -13.53 -16.21
N ALA A 86 14.45 -12.20 -16.08
CA ALA A 86 15.66 -11.41 -16.28
C ALA A 86 16.48 -11.29 -14.97
N ARG A 87 17.78 -11.55 -15.07
CA ARG A 87 18.73 -11.42 -13.94
C ARG A 87 19.13 -9.95 -13.78
N VAL A 88 19.43 -9.55 -12.54
CA VAL A 88 20.06 -8.25 -12.25
C VAL A 88 21.58 -8.45 -12.10
N THR A 89 22.36 -7.83 -12.97
CA THR A 89 23.82 -7.95 -12.99
C THR A 89 24.48 -7.17 -11.84
N PRO A 90 25.71 -7.53 -11.42
CA PRO A 90 26.45 -6.76 -10.41
C PRO A 90 26.66 -5.29 -10.80
N ALA A 91 26.88 -5.01 -12.10
CA ALA A 91 27.07 -3.64 -12.60
C ALA A 91 25.79 -2.80 -12.46
N GLU A 92 24.62 -3.38 -12.75
CA GLU A 92 23.33 -2.71 -12.55
C GLU A 92 23.05 -2.44 -11.07
N ARG A 93 23.39 -3.38 -10.18
CA ARG A 93 23.31 -3.17 -8.72
C ARG A 93 24.20 -2.02 -8.26
N ALA A 94 25.43 -1.94 -8.79
CA ALA A 94 26.36 -0.86 -8.46
C ALA A 94 25.84 0.50 -8.95
N THR A 95 25.21 0.54 -10.13
CA THR A 95 24.55 1.76 -10.63
C THR A 95 23.39 2.18 -9.74
N ALA A 96 22.50 1.25 -9.38
CA ALA A 96 21.40 1.53 -8.46
C ALA A 96 21.92 2.04 -7.10
N ALA A 97 22.94 1.39 -6.53
CA ALA A 97 23.54 1.80 -5.27
C ALA A 97 24.12 3.23 -5.32
N ARG A 98 24.74 3.61 -6.44
CA ARG A 98 25.29 4.96 -6.64
C ARG A 98 24.20 6.03 -6.70
N ILE A 99 23.10 5.75 -7.40
CA ILE A 99 21.95 6.66 -7.50
C ILE A 99 21.30 6.82 -6.12
N LEU A 100 21.05 5.71 -5.43
CA LEU A 100 20.36 5.68 -4.15
C LEU A 100 21.20 6.28 -3.02
N GLY A 101 22.51 6.08 -3.04
CA GLY A 101 23.39 6.44 -1.93
C GLY A 101 23.32 5.42 -0.78
N PRO A 102 24.16 5.59 0.25
CA PRO A 102 24.37 4.57 1.29
C PRO A 102 23.13 4.30 2.16
N GLU A 103 22.26 5.28 2.34
CA GLU A 103 21.07 5.15 3.20
C GLU A 103 19.94 4.37 2.52
N LEU A 104 19.77 4.53 1.20
CA LEU A 104 18.65 3.97 0.45
C LEU A 104 19.01 2.68 -0.30
N ALA A 105 20.29 2.48 -0.65
CA ALA A 105 20.74 1.27 -1.35
C ALA A 105 20.40 -0.04 -0.60
N PRO A 106 20.48 -0.13 0.76
CA PRO A 106 20.09 -1.33 1.49
C PRO A 106 18.62 -1.71 1.33
N LEU A 107 17.72 -0.74 1.13
CA LEU A 107 16.30 -1.02 0.88
C LEU A 107 16.10 -1.71 -0.47
N TYR A 108 16.76 -1.20 -1.51
CA TYR A 108 16.70 -1.79 -2.84
C TYR A 108 17.30 -3.19 -2.88
N ALA A 109 18.40 -3.42 -2.17
CA ALA A 109 19.04 -4.74 -2.10
C ALA A 109 18.15 -5.82 -1.47
N GLN A 110 17.21 -5.42 -0.59
CA GLN A 110 16.25 -6.34 0.06
C GLN A 110 15.04 -6.67 -0.82
N LEU A 111 14.82 -5.92 -1.91
CA LEU A 111 13.75 -6.23 -2.85
C LEU A 111 13.98 -7.61 -3.51
N PRO A 112 12.91 -8.37 -3.79
CA PRO A 112 13.01 -9.53 -4.68
C PRO A 112 13.65 -9.18 -6.03
N VAL A 113 14.39 -10.11 -6.63
CA VAL A 113 15.17 -9.87 -7.85
C VAL A 113 14.31 -9.35 -9.01
N ASN A 114 13.08 -9.82 -9.13
CA ASN A 114 12.11 -9.33 -10.12
C ASN A 114 11.68 -7.88 -9.88
N ASP A 115 11.50 -7.48 -8.61
CA ASP A 115 11.16 -6.10 -8.26
C ASP A 115 12.37 -5.16 -8.47
N GLN A 116 13.58 -5.66 -8.24
CA GLN A 116 14.81 -4.93 -8.58
C GLN A 116 14.94 -4.71 -10.08
N ARG A 117 14.75 -5.77 -10.89
CA ARG A 117 14.77 -5.70 -12.35
C ARG A 117 13.73 -4.69 -12.87
N HIS A 118 12.50 -4.79 -12.38
CA HIS A 118 11.43 -3.83 -12.69
C HIS A 118 11.87 -2.39 -12.42
N GLY A 119 12.41 -2.10 -11.23
CA GLY A 119 12.92 -0.76 -10.91
C GLY A 119 14.02 -0.27 -11.88
N LEU A 120 14.89 -1.16 -12.36
CA LEU A 120 15.92 -0.81 -13.37
C LEU A 120 15.31 -0.54 -14.75
N ASP A 121 14.28 -1.29 -15.15
CA ASP A 121 13.57 -1.07 -16.42
C ASP A 121 12.79 0.25 -16.41
N VAL A 122 12.20 0.60 -15.28
CA VAL A 122 11.58 1.91 -15.07
C VAL A 122 12.63 3.01 -15.12
N LEU A 123 13.79 2.84 -14.47
CA LEU A 123 14.89 3.82 -14.51
C LEU A 123 15.40 4.06 -15.93
N ASP A 124 15.62 2.99 -16.69
CA ASP A 124 16.03 3.04 -18.09
C ASP A 124 14.96 3.73 -18.96
N THR A 125 13.69 3.42 -18.72
CA THR A 125 12.57 4.09 -19.40
C THR A 125 12.48 5.57 -19.08
N VAL A 126 12.63 5.96 -17.82
CA VAL A 126 12.70 7.37 -17.40
C VAL A 126 13.87 8.08 -18.09
N THR A 127 15.04 7.44 -18.13
CA THR A 127 16.25 8.02 -18.75
C THR A 127 16.03 8.27 -20.24
N ARG A 128 15.39 7.34 -20.96
CA ARG A 128 15.03 7.53 -22.37
C ARG A 128 14.00 8.63 -22.59
N LEU A 129 13.05 8.78 -21.67
CA LEU A 129 11.93 9.73 -21.82
C LEU A 129 12.33 11.17 -21.53
N ASP A 130 13.16 11.36 -20.51
CA ASP A 130 13.48 12.68 -19.96
C ASP A 130 14.91 13.11 -20.31
N GLY A 131 15.72 12.20 -20.87
CA GLY A 131 17.12 12.42 -21.24
C GLY A 131 18.04 12.48 -20.02
N GLN A 132 17.85 13.50 -19.18
CA GLN A 132 18.59 13.69 -17.92
C GLN A 132 17.59 13.82 -16.76
N PRO A 133 17.00 12.71 -16.30
CA PRO A 133 16.05 12.75 -15.20
C PRO A 133 16.72 13.23 -13.90
N GLY A 134 16.02 14.05 -13.12
CA GLY A 134 16.49 14.48 -11.81
C GLY A 134 16.71 13.30 -10.85
N ARG A 135 17.59 13.49 -9.86
CA ARG A 135 17.95 12.43 -8.89
C ARG A 135 16.73 11.83 -8.18
N LEU A 136 15.76 12.67 -7.79
CA LEU A 136 14.53 12.24 -7.13
C LEU A 136 13.74 11.24 -7.98
N LEU A 137 13.60 11.51 -9.29
CA LEU A 137 12.88 10.63 -10.22
C LEU A 137 13.61 9.31 -10.44
N GLN A 138 14.95 9.34 -10.52
CA GLN A 138 15.77 8.13 -10.62
C GLN A 138 15.65 7.25 -9.35
N GLN A 139 15.69 7.87 -8.17
CA GLN A 139 15.49 7.16 -6.91
C GLN A 139 14.06 6.60 -6.80
N ALA A 140 13.06 7.36 -7.24
CA ALA A 140 11.67 6.91 -7.27
C ALA A 140 11.48 5.72 -8.22
N ALA A 141 12.09 5.74 -9.41
CA ALA A 141 12.05 4.59 -10.33
C ALA A 141 12.54 3.30 -9.66
N LEU A 142 13.63 3.38 -8.89
CA LEU A 142 14.21 2.23 -8.20
C LEU A 142 13.43 1.76 -6.96
N LEU A 143 12.77 2.68 -6.24
CA LEU A 143 12.20 2.40 -4.91
C LEU A 143 10.68 2.54 -4.80
N HIS A 144 9.95 2.87 -5.88
CA HIS A 144 8.48 2.99 -5.81
C HIS A 144 7.79 1.74 -5.26
N ASP A 145 8.40 0.57 -5.51
CA ASP A 145 7.91 -0.73 -5.08
C ASP A 145 8.52 -1.23 -3.76
N VAL A 146 9.28 -0.42 -3.04
CA VAL A 146 10.03 -0.83 -1.83
C VAL A 146 9.14 -1.48 -0.76
N GLY A 147 7.90 -1.02 -0.62
CA GLY A 147 6.96 -1.59 0.34
C GLY A 147 6.53 -3.03 0.01
N LYS A 148 6.70 -3.51 -1.23
CA LYS A 148 6.37 -4.89 -1.63
C LYS A 148 7.26 -5.92 -0.94
N GLY A 149 8.47 -5.54 -0.52
CA GLY A 149 9.40 -6.41 0.20
C GLY A 149 8.85 -6.90 1.54
N SER A 150 8.04 -6.09 2.22
CA SER A 150 7.45 -6.41 3.52
C SER A 150 6.36 -7.50 3.46
N ALA A 151 5.70 -7.66 2.31
CA ALA A 151 4.54 -8.54 2.16
C ALA A 151 4.88 -10.04 2.14
N ARG A 152 6.17 -10.41 1.99
CA ARG A 152 6.61 -11.80 1.69
C ARG A 152 5.74 -12.45 0.61
N PHE A 153 5.29 -11.65 -0.36
CA PHE A 153 4.35 -12.06 -1.37
C PHE A 153 5.15 -12.55 -2.57
N SER A 154 5.16 -13.87 -2.79
CA SER A 154 6.02 -14.50 -3.79
C SER A 154 5.68 -14.02 -5.20
N ALA A 155 6.62 -14.18 -6.15
CA ALA A 155 6.34 -13.92 -7.57
C ALA A 155 5.15 -14.77 -8.06
N VAL A 156 4.99 -16.00 -7.55
CA VAL A 156 3.84 -16.87 -7.87
C VAL A 156 2.53 -16.29 -7.31
N ASP A 157 2.53 -15.82 -6.06
CA ASP A 157 1.36 -15.19 -5.46
C ASP A 157 0.95 -13.93 -6.23
N ARG A 158 1.91 -13.11 -6.66
CA ARG A 158 1.68 -11.91 -7.49
C ARG A 158 1.12 -12.26 -8.85
N GLY A 159 1.73 -13.21 -9.55
CA GLY A 159 1.25 -13.68 -10.85
C GLY A 159 -0.17 -14.23 -10.76
N LEU A 160 -0.47 -15.02 -9.73
CA LEU A 160 -1.81 -15.54 -9.45
C LEU A 160 -2.81 -14.41 -9.17
N THR A 161 -2.45 -13.43 -8.34
CA THR A 161 -3.30 -12.27 -8.05
C THR A 161 -3.56 -11.43 -9.29
N VAL A 162 -2.55 -11.10 -10.08
CA VAL A 162 -2.69 -10.33 -11.33
C VAL A 162 -3.59 -11.09 -12.31
N PHE A 163 -3.38 -12.40 -12.45
CA PHE A 163 -4.20 -13.26 -13.29
C PHE A 163 -5.65 -13.32 -12.81
N LEU A 164 -5.90 -13.61 -11.54
CA LEU A 164 -7.25 -13.74 -10.98
C LEU A 164 -7.99 -12.39 -10.99
N GLN A 165 -7.30 -11.28 -10.71
CA GLN A 165 -7.87 -9.94 -10.81
C GLN A 165 -8.38 -9.66 -12.24
N ALA A 166 -7.68 -10.17 -13.25
CA ALA A 166 -8.07 -10.02 -14.64
C ALA A 166 -9.15 -11.02 -15.09
N ALA A 167 -8.99 -12.30 -14.76
CA ALA A 167 -9.81 -13.39 -15.28
C ALA A 167 -11.12 -13.54 -14.48
N SER A 168 -11.04 -13.45 -13.16
CA SER A 168 -12.19 -13.64 -12.27
C SER A 168 -11.98 -13.01 -10.89
N PRO A 169 -12.36 -11.72 -10.73
CA PRO A 169 -12.31 -11.05 -9.43
C PRO A 169 -13.09 -11.77 -8.34
N ARG A 170 -14.18 -12.48 -8.70
CA ARG A 170 -14.99 -13.25 -7.76
C ARG A 170 -14.22 -14.42 -7.15
N ILE A 171 -13.38 -15.10 -7.94
CA ILE A 171 -12.53 -16.19 -7.44
C ILE A 171 -11.46 -15.63 -6.52
N LEU A 172 -10.87 -14.47 -6.84
CA LEU A 172 -9.93 -13.81 -5.94
C LEU A 172 -10.59 -13.50 -4.59
N GLN A 173 -11.80 -12.93 -4.59
CA GLN A 173 -12.53 -12.61 -3.35
C GLN A 173 -12.85 -13.87 -2.53
N ALA A 174 -13.32 -14.94 -3.18
CA ALA A 174 -13.55 -16.21 -2.51
C ALA A 174 -12.25 -16.77 -1.89
N MET A 175 -11.13 -16.68 -2.61
CA MET A 175 -9.83 -17.15 -2.13
C MET A 175 -9.32 -16.33 -0.93
N LEU A 176 -9.51 -15.01 -0.96
CA LEU A 176 -9.19 -14.13 0.17
C LEU A 176 -10.02 -14.48 1.41
N ALA A 177 -11.30 -14.80 1.24
CA ALA A 177 -12.19 -15.17 2.35
C ALA A 177 -11.80 -16.49 3.03
N VAL A 178 -11.32 -17.48 2.28
CA VAL A 178 -10.99 -18.81 2.82
C VAL A 178 -9.51 -18.98 3.19
N ARG A 179 -8.63 -18.03 2.83
CA ARG A 179 -7.17 -18.11 3.09
C ARG A 179 -6.68 -16.87 3.83
N PRO A 180 -6.88 -16.77 5.16
CA PRO A 180 -6.55 -15.56 5.94
C PRO A 180 -5.07 -15.16 5.86
N ALA A 181 -4.15 -16.13 5.78
CA ALA A 181 -2.73 -15.84 5.60
C ALA A 181 -2.41 -15.22 4.23
N PHE A 182 -3.11 -15.62 3.17
CA PHE A 182 -2.97 -15.03 1.85
C PHE A 182 -3.62 -13.64 1.79
N ALA A 183 -4.80 -13.48 2.42
CA ALA A 183 -5.48 -12.19 2.53
C ALA A 183 -4.62 -11.13 3.21
N ARG A 184 -4.00 -11.47 4.35
CA ARG A 184 -3.07 -10.57 5.04
C ARG A 184 -1.90 -10.13 4.16
N ARG A 185 -1.28 -11.05 3.41
CA ARG A 185 -0.18 -10.68 2.50
C ARG A 185 -0.67 -9.84 1.32
N PHE A 186 -1.87 -10.10 0.83
CA PHE A 186 -2.50 -9.30 -0.23
C PHE A 186 -2.84 -7.89 0.25
N GLU A 187 -3.28 -7.72 1.50
CA GLU A 187 -3.50 -6.40 2.12
C GLU A 187 -2.18 -5.61 2.22
N ILE A 188 -1.11 -6.24 2.72
CA ILE A 188 0.22 -5.61 2.77
C ILE A 188 0.70 -5.26 1.35
N TYR A 189 0.46 -6.14 0.38
CA TYR A 189 0.76 -5.86 -1.02
C TYR A 189 -0.08 -4.70 -1.57
N ARG A 190 -1.35 -4.53 -1.19
CA ARG A 190 -2.15 -3.36 -1.59
C ARG A 190 -1.63 -2.07 -0.97
N ASP A 191 -1.19 -2.14 0.28
CA ASP A 191 -0.69 -1.00 1.06
C ASP A 191 0.79 -0.69 0.80
N HIS A 192 1.45 -1.37 -0.14
CA HIS A 192 2.89 -1.24 -0.36
C HIS A 192 3.36 0.20 -0.61
N ALA A 193 2.54 1.02 -1.27
CA ALA A 193 2.88 2.44 -1.48
C ALA A 193 2.98 3.20 -0.15
N ARG A 194 2.00 3.02 0.74
CA ARG A 194 1.99 3.61 2.08
C ARG A 194 3.15 3.07 2.93
N ILE A 195 3.34 1.75 2.95
CA ILE A 195 4.41 1.09 3.73
C ILE A 195 5.79 1.54 3.24
N GLY A 196 5.97 1.63 1.92
CA GLY A 196 7.20 2.12 1.32
C GLY A 196 7.47 3.58 1.69
N ALA A 197 6.45 4.43 1.60
CA ALA A 197 6.55 5.82 2.03
C ALA A 197 6.90 5.95 3.51
N GLU A 198 6.27 5.20 4.41
CA GLU A 198 6.60 5.18 5.84
C GLU A 198 8.06 4.78 6.10
N THR A 199 8.55 3.77 5.37
CA THR A 199 9.95 3.31 5.46
C THR A 199 10.92 4.41 5.02
N LEU A 200 10.62 5.09 3.92
CA LEU A 200 11.44 6.18 3.38
C LEU A 200 11.41 7.41 4.30
N HIS A 201 10.25 7.71 4.88
CA HIS A 201 10.09 8.80 5.83
C HIS A 201 10.91 8.57 7.10
N ALA A 202 10.96 7.33 7.59
CA ALA A 202 11.78 6.94 8.74
C ALA A 202 13.29 7.09 8.50
N LEU A 203 13.72 7.08 7.23
CA LEU A 203 15.11 7.35 6.82
C LEU A 203 15.36 8.83 6.46
N GLY A 204 14.38 9.72 6.66
CA GLY A 204 14.50 11.15 6.32
C GLY A 204 14.36 11.47 4.84
N ALA A 205 14.03 10.50 3.99
CA ALA A 205 13.83 10.69 2.54
C ALA A 205 12.42 11.19 2.23
N HIS A 206 12.02 12.33 2.81
CA HIS A 206 10.63 12.82 2.80
C HIS A 206 10.08 13.09 1.40
N GLU A 207 10.83 13.77 0.53
CA GLU A 207 10.38 14.04 -0.85
C GLU A 207 10.17 12.75 -1.66
N LEU A 208 11.05 11.77 -1.46
CA LEU A 208 10.93 10.47 -2.11
C LEU A 208 9.74 9.68 -1.54
N ALA A 209 9.53 9.72 -0.22
CA ALA A 209 8.39 9.12 0.45
C ALA A 209 7.06 9.66 -0.11
N ASP A 210 6.96 10.96 -0.33
CA ASP A 210 5.79 11.60 -0.92
C ASP A 210 5.48 11.10 -2.34
N VAL A 211 6.50 11.00 -3.20
CA VAL A 211 6.36 10.44 -4.56
C VAL A 211 5.90 8.98 -4.49
N VAL A 212 6.48 8.19 -3.57
CA VAL A 212 6.11 6.78 -3.37
C VAL A 212 4.72 6.63 -2.71
N ALA A 213 4.26 7.57 -1.89
CA ALA A 213 2.88 7.51 -1.39
C ALA A 213 1.87 7.77 -2.52
N GLU A 214 2.22 8.66 -3.45
CA GLU A 214 1.33 9.17 -4.48
C GLU A 214 1.28 8.30 -5.76
N HIS A 215 2.22 7.40 -5.99
CA HIS A 215 2.34 6.72 -7.30
C HIS A 215 1.12 5.86 -7.72
N HIS A 216 0.24 5.46 -6.79
CA HIS A 216 -1.04 4.79 -7.10
C HIS A 216 -2.21 5.75 -7.31
N ALA A 217 -2.06 7.04 -7.01
CA ALA A 217 -3.11 8.04 -7.19
C ALA A 217 -3.54 8.08 -8.66
N ALA A 218 -4.86 8.13 -8.90
CA ALA A 218 -5.39 8.20 -10.26
C ALA A 218 -4.86 9.43 -11.00
N ASP A 219 -4.82 10.57 -10.31
CA ASP A 219 -4.33 11.86 -10.78
C ASP A 219 -3.26 12.39 -9.80
N PRO A 220 -1.97 12.09 -10.02
CA PRO A 220 -0.88 12.60 -9.19
C PRO A 220 -0.68 14.10 -9.39
N ILE A 221 -0.56 14.84 -8.29
CA ILE A 221 -0.31 16.28 -8.27
C ILE A 221 1.15 16.57 -8.63
N ARG A 222 2.10 15.77 -8.17
CA ARG A 222 3.54 16.01 -8.41
C ARG A 222 3.95 15.56 -9.82
N ASP A 223 4.68 16.43 -10.51
CA ASP A 223 5.23 16.16 -11.85
C ASP A 223 6.11 14.92 -11.87
N VAL A 224 6.97 14.76 -10.85
CA VAL A 224 7.82 13.59 -10.67
C VAL A 224 6.99 12.31 -10.60
N THR A 225 5.87 12.32 -9.86
CA THR A 225 4.98 11.17 -9.76
C THR A 225 4.29 10.88 -11.10
N ARG A 226 3.91 11.91 -11.86
CA ARG A 226 3.34 11.75 -13.22
C ARG A 226 4.34 11.12 -14.18
N HIS A 227 5.60 11.57 -14.15
CA HIS A 227 6.68 11.02 -14.96
C HIS A 227 6.99 9.57 -14.59
N LEU A 228 7.10 9.27 -13.29
CA LEU A 228 7.27 7.93 -12.77
C LEU A 228 6.17 7.00 -13.27
N LYS A 229 4.89 7.39 -13.12
CA LYS A 229 3.74 6.59 -13.52
C LYS A 229 3.69 6.35 -15.04
N ARG A 230 4.10 7.35 -15.84
CA ARG A 230 4.22 7.21 -17.30
C ARG A 230 5.29 6.20 -17.69
N ALA A 231 6.41 6.16 -16.98
CA ALA A 231 7.48 5.20 -17.23
C ALA A 231 7.12 3.80 -16.72
N ASP A 232 6.56 3.69 -15.52
CA ASP A 232 6.11 2.43 -14.92
C ASP A 232 5.08 1.72 -15.81
N GLY A 233 4.09 2.45 -16.32
CA GLY A 233 3.09 1.88 -17.22
C GLY A 233 3.62 1.32 -18.56
N ARG A 234 4.89 1.55 -18.91
CA ARG A 234 5.56 0.99 -20.11
C ARG A 234 6.33 -0.29 -19.81
N ASN A 235 6.55 -0.61 -18.54
CA ASN A 235 7.34 -1.76 -18.09
C ASN A 235 6.43 -2.87 -17.57
#